data_AF-A0ABD4V4U4-F1
#
_entry.id   AF-A0ABD4V4U4-F1
#
_cell.length_a   1.000
_cell.length_b   1.000
_cell.length_c   1.000
_cell.angle_alpha   90.00
_cell.angle_beta   90.00
_cell.angle_gamma   90.00
#
_symmetry.space_group_name_H-M   'P 1'
#
loop_
_entity.id
_entity.type
_entity.pdbx_description
1 polymer ?
#
loop_
_entity_poly.entity_id
_entity_poly.type
_entity_poly.pdbx_seq_one_letter_code
_entity_poly.pdbx_strand_id
1 'polypeptide(L)'
;MATQATTQHHFSFLRIAITLQTLTIFLQAVSAGILLTASYGETLHSVGARVMYGASMLYVLAAVLAWKPGGGSPRHIGQASGFLALASIQVVLGIAHVPSVHLPLGVLMFGLSVLALARR
;
A
#
# COMPACT_ATOMS: atom_id res chain seq x y z
N MET A 1 18.50 23.82 12.96
CA MET A 1 17.03 23.68 13.07
C MET A 1 16.37 23.20 11.76
N ALA A 2 16.74 23.73 10.58
CA ALA A 2 16.13 23.31 9.30
C ALA A 2 16.31 21.82 8.92
N THR A 3 17.44 21.20 9.27
CA THR A 3 17.74 19.77 9.02
C THR A 3 16.93 18.81 9.89
N GLN A 4 16.61 19.18 11.14
CA GLN A 4 15.83 18.34 12.04
C GLN A 4 14.36 18.28 11.62
N ALA A 5 13.79 19.40 11.16
CA ALA A 5 12.41 19.46 10.70
C ALA A 5 12.17 18.53 9.49
N THR A 6 13.08 18.54 8.51
CA THR A 6 12.97 17.67 7.31
C THR A 6 13.04 16.19 7.66
N THR A 7 13.92 15.78 8.59
CA THR A 7 13.98 14.39 9.06
C THR A 7 12.73 13.96 9.82
N GLN A 8 12.14 14.84 10.65
CA GLN A 8 10.91 14.51 11.38
C GLN A 8 9.69 14.39 10.46
N HIS A 9 9.54 15.29 9.49
CA HIS A 9 8.47 15.20 8.50
C HIS A 9 8.58 13.93 7.63
N HIS A 10 9.80 13.55 7.24
CA HIS A 10 10.06 12.30 6.49
C HIS A 10 9.65 11.07 7.29
N PHE A 11 10.00 11.03 8.59
CA PHE A 11 9.67 9.90 9.45
C PHE A 11 8.15 9.79 9.69
N SER A 12 7.47 10.92 9.92
CA SER A 12 6.01 10.96 10.10
C SER A 12 5.26 10.56 8.83
N PHE A 13 5.70 11.03 7.66
CA PHE A 13 5.10 10.65 6.39
C PHE A 13 5.25 9.15 6.10
N LEU A 14 6.44 8.60 6.31
CA LEU A 14 6.70 7.18 6.13
C LEU A 14 5.86 6.32 7.09
N ARG A 15 5.69 6.79 8.33
CA ARG A 15 4.84 6.12 9.33
C ARG A 15 3.38 6.12 8.90
N ILE A 16 2.85 7.27 8.46
CA ILE A 16 1.48 7.37 7.96
C ILE A 16 1.27 6.45 6.75
N ALA A 17 2.22 6.45 5.80
CA ALA A 17 2.15 5.60 4.61
C ALA A 17 2.16 4.11 4.96
N ILE A 18 3.05 3.65 5.84
CA ILE A 18 3.10 2.25 6.29
C ILE A 18 1.83 1.87 7.06
N THR A 19 1.28 2.75 7.89
CA THR A 19 0.03 2.49 8.62
C THR A 19 -1.14 2.35 7.65
N LEU A 20 -1.30 3.29 6.71
CA LEU A 20 -2.34 3.23 5.69
C LEU A 20 -2.18 1.99 4.81
N GLN A 21 -0.93 1.66 4.44
CA GLN A 21 -0.60 0.46 3.70
C GLN A 21 -1.08 -0.81 4.42
N THR A 22 -0.67 -0.94 5.68
CA THR A 22 -0.99 -2.08 6.54
C THR A 22 -2.49 -2.23 6.69
N LEU A 23 -3.19 -1.11 6.95
CA LEU A 23 -4.65 -1.08 7.07
C LEU A 23 -5.33 -1.51 5.76
N THR A 24 -4.83 -1.04 4.62
CA THR A 24 -5.47 -1.36 3.34
C THR A 24 -5.27 -2.82 2.95
N ILE A 25 -4.07 -3.38 3.18
CA ILE A 25 -3.84 -4.83 2.96
C ILE A 25 -4.72 -5.64 3.92
N PHE A 26 -4.84 -5.23 5.18
CA PHE A 26 -5.70 -5.89 6.15
C PHE A 26 -7.16 -5.91 5.70
N LEU A 27 -7.70 -4.77 5.29
CA LEU A 27 -9.07 -4.68 4.77
C LEU A 27 -9.25 -5.54 3.51
N GLN A 28 -8.23 -5.66 2.65
CA GLN A 28 -8.28 -6.55 1.50
C GLN A 28 -8.20 -8.03 1.86
N ALA A 29 -7.48 -8.40 2.91
CA ALA A 29 -7.48 -9.77 3.42
C ALA A 29 -8.86 -10.13 4.02
N VAL A 30 -9.47 -9.21 4.77
CA VAL A 30 -10.83 -9.38 5.30
C VAL A 30 -11.85 -9.50 4.16
N SER A 31 -11.80 -8.60 3.17
CA SER A 31 -12.73 -8.64 2.04
C SER A 31 -12.54 -9.89 1.17
N ALA A 32 -11.31 -10.40 1.03
CA ALA A 32 -11.03 -11.68 0.37
C ALA A 32 -11.64 -12.86 1.15
N GLY A 33 -11.58 -12.83 2.48
CA GLY A 33 -12.29 -13.82 3.31
C GLY A 33 -13.81 -13.77 3.09
N ILE A 34 -14.39 -12.57 3.03
CA ILE A 34 -15.83 -12.37 2.76
C ILE A 34 -16.19 -12.83 1.34
N LEU A 35 -15.34 -12.59 0.34
CA LEU A 35 -15.51 -13.07 -1.03
C LEU A 35 -15.71 -14.58 -1.10
N LEU A 36 -15.06 -15.35 -0.21
CA LEU A 36 -15.21 -16.81 -0.17
C LEU A 36 -16.52 -17.26 0.49
N THR A 37 -17.20 -16.40 1.25
CA THR A 37 -18.33 -16.79 2.11
C THR A 37 -19.64 -16.06 1.81
N ALA A 38 -19.62 -14.94 1.09
CA ALA A 38 -20.78 -14.08 0.86
C ALA A 38 -20.88 -13.61 -0.60
N SER A 39 -22.11 -13.56 -1.13
CA SER A 39 -22.39 -13.19 -2.53
C SER A 39 -22.00 -11.75 -2.90
N TYR A 40 -21.98 -10.83 -1.94
CA TYR A 40 -21.54 -9.44 -2.16
C TYR A 40 -20.02 -9.24 -1.97
N GLY A 41 -19.30 -10.30 -1.60
CA GLY A 41 -17.88 -10.21 -1.27
C GLY A 41 -17.00 -9.90 -2.49
N GLU A 42 -17.36 -10.39 -3.68
CA GLU A 42 -16.68 -10.03 -4.94
C GLU A 42 -16.71 -8.52 -5.18
N THR A 43 -17.90 -7.89 -5.04
CA THR A 43 -18.06 -6.45 -5.20
C THR A 43 -17.24 -5.67 -4.18
N LEU A 44 -17.30 -6.06 -2.89
CA LEU A 44 -16.51 -5.41 -1.84
C LEU A 44 -15.01 -5.50 -2.11
N HIS A 45 -14.53 -6.70 -2.46
CA HIS A 45 -13.12 -6.95 -2.70
C HIS A 45 -12.61 -6.18 -3.95
N SER A 46 -13.41 -6.17 -5.02
CA SER A 46 -13.09 -5.47 -6.27
C SER A 46 -13.08 -3.95 -6.11
N VAL A 47 -14.08 -3.38 -5.43
CA VAL A 47 -14.10 -1.94 -5.13
C VAL A 47 -12.94 -1.57 -4.21
N GLY A 48 -12.70 -2.36 -3.16
CA GLY A 48 -11.55 -2.18 -2.27
C GLY A 48 -10.21 -2.19 -3.02
N ALA A 49 -10.04 -3.09 -3.99
CA ALA A 49 -8.83 -3.17 -4.80
C ALA A 49 -8.62 -1.90 -5.64
N ARG A 50 -9.68 -1.37 -6.24
CA ARG A 50 -9.62 -0.13 -7.05
C ARG A 50 -9.32 1.10 -6.20
N VAL A 51 -9.94 1.20 -5.02
CA VAL A 51 -9.66 2.29 -4.06
C VAL A 51 -8.20 2.24 -3.61
N MET A 52 -7.70 1.06 -3.22
CA MET A 52 -6.30 0.88 -2.86
C MET A 52 -5.37 1.28 -4.02
N TYR A 53 -5.67 0.81 -5.24
CA TYR A 53 -4.85 1.11 -6.40
C TYR A 53 -4.83 2.61 -6.70
N GLY A 54 -5.99 3.28 -6.71
CA GLY A 54 -6.08 4.73 -6.88
C GLY A 54 -5.30 5.49 -5.80
N ALA A 55 -5.42 5.08 -4.53
CA ALA A 55 -4.65 5.66 -3.43
C ALA A 55 -3.14 5.49 -3.61
N SER A 56 -2.69 4.33 -4.12
CA SER A 56 -1.27 4.08 -4.42
C SER A 56 -0.74 4.98 -5.53
N MET A 57 -1.55 5.25 -6.57
CA MET A 57 -1.21 6.19 -7.64
C MET A 57 -1.12 7.63 -7.10
N LEU A 58 -2.06 8.04 -6.26
CA LEU A 58 -2.03 9.35 -5.60
C LEU A 58 -0.80 9.49 -4.69
N TYR A 59 -0.39 8.42 -4.01
CA TYR A 59 0.82 8.42 -3.18
C TYR A 59 2.09 8.62 -4.02
N VAL A 60 2.20 7.95 -5.17
CA VAL A 60 3.29 8.19 -6.13
C VAL A 60 3.28 9.63 -6.63
N LEU A 61 2.12 10.15 -7.01
CA LEU A 61 1.99 11.54 -7.48
C LEU A 61 2.42 12.53 -6.40
N ALA A 62 1.99 12.35 -5.15
CA ALA A 62 2.40 13.16 -4.02
C ALA A 62 3.91 13.08 -3.77
N ALA A 63 4.51 11.89 -3.86
CA ALA A 63 5.96 11.70 -3.72
C ALA A 63 6.75 12.41 -4.82
N VAL A 64 6.29 12.36 -6.08
CA VAL A 64 6.90 13.06 -7.21
C VAL A 64 6.77 14.58 -7.07
N LEU A 65 5.58 15.07 -6.69
CA LEU A 65 5.32 16.49 -6.46
C LEU A 65 6.08 17.04 -5.24
N ALA A 66 6.44 16.21 -4.25
CA ALA A 66 7.31 16.64 -3.16
C ALA A 66 8.80 16.70 -3.56
N TRP A 67 9.20 15.96 -4.59
CA TRP A 67 10.59 15.91 -5.08
C TRP A 67 10.92 17.06 -6.04
N LYS A 68 10.14 17.26 -7.10
CA LYS A 68 10.53 18.13 -8.24
C LYS A 68 10.50 19.65 -7.93
N PRO A 69 9.57 20.19 -7.13
CA PRO A 69 9.57 21.59 -6.67
C PRO A 69 10.04 21.78 -5.20
N GLY A 70 10.00 20.73 -4.37
CA GLY A 70 10.16 20.83 -2.91
C GLY A 70 11.52 20.44 -2.34
N GLY A 71 12.46 19.97 -3.17
CA GLY A 71 13.81 19.55 -2.72
C GLY A 71 13.80 18.29 -1.83
N GLY A 72 12.71 17.53 -1.82
CA GLY A 72 12.58 16.29 -1.04
C GLY A 72 13.55 15.19 -1.50
N SER A 73 13.79 14.18 -0.64
CA SER A 73 14.67 13.04 -0.99
C SER A 73 14.01 12.11 -2.02
N PRO A 74 14.74 11.62 -3.05
CA PRO A 74 14.21 10.69 -4.06
C PRO A 74 13.79 9.31 -3.50
N ARG A 75 14.18 9.01 -2.25
CA ARG A 75 13.83 7.77 -1.56
C ARG A 75 12.33 7.53 -1.45
N HIS A 76 11.53 8.58 -1.31
CA HIS A 76 10.07 8.49 -1.25
C HIS A 76 9.44 8.00 -2.55
N ILE A 77 10.03 8.38 -3.69
CA ILE A 77 9.59 7.91 -5.01
C ILE A 77 9.79 6.39 -5.09
N GLY A 78 10.97 5.90 -4.68
CA GLY A 78 11.24 4.45 -4.66
C GLY A 78 10.25 3.66 -3.80
N GLN A 79 9.89 4.18 -2.62
CA GLN A 79 8.91 3.53 -1.74
C GLN A 79 7.50 3.53 -2.33
N ALA A 80 7.05 4.67 -2.86
CA ALA A 80 5.74 4.78 -3.49
C ALA A 80 5.64 3.91 -4.76
N SER A 81 6.68 3.92 -5.60
CA SER A 81 6.76 3.09 -6.80
C SER A 81 6.81 1.60 -6.47
N GLY A 82 7.58 1.20 -5.45
CA GLY A 82 7.61 -0.19 -4.99
C GLY A 82 6.25 -0.66 -4.49
N PHE A 83 5.54 0.20 -3.75
CA PHE A 83 4.18 -0.12 -3.32
C PHE A 83 3.22 -0.25 -4.51
N LEU A 84 3.23 0.70 -5.45
CA LEU A 84 2.41 0.64 -6.66
C LEU A 84 2.69 -0.65 -7.46
N ALA A 85 3.95 -1.04 -7.61
CA ALA A 85 4.32 -2.27 -8.31
C ALA A 85 3.74 -3.53 -7.62
N LEU A 86 3.86 -3.63 -6.30
CA LEU A 86 3.27 -4.74 -5.54
C LEU A 86 1.74 -4.75 -5.64
N ALA A 87 1.12 -3.56 -5.58
CA ALA A 87 -0.32 -3.40 -5.77
C ALA A 87 -0.77 -3.85 -7.18
N SER A 88 -0.03 -3.47 -8.22
CA SER A 88 -0.30 -3.92 -9.59
C SER A 88 -0.22 -5.45 -9.72
N ILE A 89 0.82 -6.08 -9.15
CA ILE A 89 0.95 -7.54 -9.15
C ILE A 89 -0.25 -8.18 -8.46
N GLN A 90 -0.66 -7.64 -7.30
CA GLN A 90 -1.82 -8.15 -6.58
C GLN A 90 -3.13 -8.03 -7.38
N VAL A 91 -3.35 -6.89 -8.03
CA VAL A 91 -4.54 -6.68 -8.87
C VAL A 91 -4.54 -7.64 -10.06
N VAL A 92 -3.40 -7.83 -10.74
CA VAL A 92 -3.30 -8.76 -11.88
C VAL A 92 -3.56 -10.20 -11.44
N LEU A 93 -2.96 -10.66 -10.34
CA LEU A 93 -3.19 -12.01 -9.81
C LEU A 93 -4.64 -12.23 -9.36
N GLY A 94 -5.27 -11.20 -8.78
CA GLY A 94 -6.68 -11.22 -8.40
C GLY A 94 -7.60 -11.34 -9.61
N ILE A 95 -7.39 -10.51 -10.64
CA ILE A 95 -8.15 -10.55 -11.91
C ILE A 95 -7.92 -11.88 -12.65
N ALA A 96 -6.71 -12.43 -12.60
CA ALA A 96 -6.39 -13.71 -13.20
C ALA A 96 -6.95 -14.91 -12.42
N HIS A 97 -7.61 -14.68 -11.27
CA HIS A 97 -8.18 -15.72 -10.41
C HIS A 97 -7.16 -16.78 -10.01
N VAL A 98 -5.96 -16.35 -9.57
CA VAL A 98 -4.90 -17.24 -9.06
C VAL A 98 -4.79 -17.11 -7.53
N PRO A 99 -5.79 -17.57 -6.75
CA PRO A 99 -5.85 -17.37 -5.31
C PRO A 99 -4.68 -18.04 -4.57
N SER A 100 -4.14 -19.14 -5.13
CA SER A 100 -2.99 -19.87 -4.57
C SER A 100 -1.71 -19.03 -4.49
N VAL A 101 -1.61 -17.94 -5.27
CA VAL A 101 -0.47 -17.01 -5.23
C VAL A 101 -0.89 -15.65 -4.67
N HIS A 102 -2.06 -15.16 -5.08
CA HIS A 102 -2.62 -13.88 -4.65
C HIS A 102 -2.76 -13.79 -3.11
N LEU A 103 -3.38 -14.80 -2.49
CA LEU A 103 -3.64 -14.80 -1.04
C LEU A 103 -2.33 -14.86 -0.22
N PRO A 104 -1.41 -15.82 -0.45
CA PRO A 104 -0.16 -15.88 0.31
C PRO A 104 0.70 -14.62 0.15
N LEU A 105 0.75 -14.04 -1.06
CA LEU A 105 1.45 -12.80 -1.29
C LEU A 105 0.82 -11.65 -0.47
N GLY A 106 -0.51 -11.60 -0.38
CA GLY A 106 -1.22 -10.58 0.39
C GLY A 106 -0.92 -10.68 1.88
N VAL A 107 -0.94 -11.89 2.42
CA VAL A 107 -0.59 -12.18 3.82
C VAL A 107 0.88 -11.84 4.10
N LEU A 108 1.79 -12.19 3.20
CA LEU A 108 3.21 -11.84 3.32
C LEU A 108 3.40 -10.32 3.37
N MET A 109 2.79 -9.60 2.43
CA MET A 109 2.86 -8.14 2.39
C MET A 109 2.30 -7.50 3.67
N PHE A 110 1.20 -8.04 4.21
CA PHE A 110 0.65 -7.60 5.50
C PHE A 110 1.64 -7.84 6.63
N GLY A 111 2.17 -9.06 6.76
CA GLY A 111 3.12 -9.43 7.81
C GLY A 111 4.39 -8.57 7.78
N LEU A 112 4.94 -8.31 6.58
CA LEU A 112 6.09 -7.42 6.41
C LEU A 112 5.77 -5.97 6.81
N SER A 113 4.55 -5.50 6.51
CA SER A 113 4.13 -4.14 6.86
C SER A 113 3.92 -3.98 8.36
N VAL A 114 3.33 -4.98 9.03
CA VAL A 114 3.22 -5.05 10.50
C VAL A 114 4.59 -5.12 11.15
N LEU A 115 5.49 -5.98 10.66
CA LEU A 115 6.85 -6.08 11.18
C LEU A 115 7.60 -4.75 11.03
N ALA A 116 7.44 -4.06 9.90
CA ALA A 116 8.02 -2.75 9.66
C ALA A 116 7.43 -1.66 10.57
N LEU A 117 6.16 -1.78 10.98
CA LEU A 117 5.52 -0.88 11.93
C LEU A 117 5.99 -1.16 13.37
N ALA A 118 6.16 -2.43 13.74
CA ALA A 118 6.59 -2.86 15.08
C ALA A 118 8.08 -2.62 15.36
N ARG A 119 8.92 -2.58 14.32
CA ARG A 119 10.37 -2.34 14.43
C ARG A 119 10.79 -0.87 14.43
N ARG A 120 9.83 0.06 14.48
CA ARG A 120 10.06 1.52 14.49
C ARG A 120 9.73 2.12 15.84
#